data_AF-A0A0B8NXI5-F1
#
_entry.id   AF-A0A0B8NXI5-F1
#
_cell.length_a   1.000
_cell.length_b   1.000
_cell.length_c   1.000
_cell.angle_alpha   90.00
_cell.angle_beta   90.00
_cell.angle_gamma   90.00
#
_symmetry.space_group_name_H-M   'P 1'
#
loop_
_entity.id
_entity.type
_entity.pdbx_description
1 polymer ?
#
loop_
_entity_poly.entity_id
_entity_poly.type
_entity_poly.pdbx_seq_one_letter_code
_entity_poly.pdbx_strand_id
1 'polypeptide(L)'
;MKTLTTDIAVIGAGGAGLRTAIAAAEANPEMEIALISKVYPMRSHTVAAEGGSAAVIKDEDSLDNHFNDTVGGGDWLCEQDVVEYFVENATREMIQMEQWGCPWSRKDNGEVNVRRFGGMKVERTWFAADKTGFHMLHTLFQTSIKYPQIKRFDEYFVVDLLVDEGEVQGLIAIHMAEGELVAIKAKSVYWQPVARVACITPIPTAVS
;
A
#
# COMPACT_ATOMS: atom_id res chain seq x y z
N MET A 1 0.67 6.42 30.83
CA MET A 1 0.86 6.50 29.37
C MET A 1 2.26 6.06 29.06
N LYS A 2 2.42 4.87 28.50
CA LYS A 2 3.71 4.32 28.08
C LYS A 2 4.25 5.13 26.91
N THR A 3 5.56 5.37 26.89
CA THR A 3 6.23 6.07 25.79
C THR A 3 7.22 5.13 25.12
N LEU A 4 7.15 5.06 23.79
CA LEU A 4 8.06 4.32 22.94
C LEU A 4 8.78 5.29 22.01
N THR A 5 10.00 4.94 21.60
CA THR A 5 10.78 5.69 20.62
C THR A 5 11.13 4.76 19.47
N THR A 6 11.04 5.25 18.24
CA THR A 6 11.38 4.53 17.02
C THR A 6 11.99 5.53 16.03
N ASP A 7 12.69 5.07 15.00
CA ASP A 7 13.15 5.98 13.94
C ASP A 7 12.00 6.33 13.01
N ILE A 8 11.27 5.32 12.55
CA ILE A 8 10.16 5.47 11.61
C ILE A 8 8.87 4.89 12.20
N ALA A 9 7.78 5.65 12.16
CA ALA A 9 6.44 5.15 12.46
C ALA A 9 5.60 5.09 11.17
N VAL A 10 5.11 3.91 10.81
CA VAL A 10 4.20 3.69 9.68
C VAL A 10 2.81 3.41 10.21
N ILE A 11 1.85 4.26 9.85
CA ILE A 11 0.45 4.17 10.31
C ILE A 11 -0.39 3.53 9.21
N GLY A 12 -0.82 2.30 9.45
CA GLY A 12 -1.58 1.46 8.53
C GLY A 12 -0.75 0.31 7.99
N ALA A 13 -1.24 -0.92 8.15
CA ALA A 13 -0.60 -2.13 7.65
C ALA A 13 -1.26 -2.70 6.38
N GLY A 14 -1.74 -1.81 5.49
CA GLY A 14 -2.14 -2.18 4.14
C GLY A 14 -0.94 -2.45 3.23
N GLY A 15 -1.18 -2.71 1.94
CA GLY A 15 -0.11 -2.97 0.97
C GLY A 15 0.96 -1.86 0.94
N ALA A 16 0.54 -0.59 0.88
CA ALA A 16 1.45 0.55 0.87
C ALA A 16 2.26 0.68 2.17
N GLY A 17 1.62 0.50 3.33
CA GLY A 17 2.29 0.57 4.63
C GLY A 17 3.32 -0.54 4.84
N LEU A 18 2.96 -1.78 4.48
CA LEU A 18 3.92 -2.90 4.50
C LEU A 18 5.09 -2.67 3.54
N ARG A 19 4.82 -2.21 2.31
CA ARG A 19 5.88 -1.91 1.33
C ARG A 19 6.81 -0.79 1.83
N THR A 20 6.27 0.23 2.48
CA THR A 20 7.03 1.32 3.11
C THR A 20 7.94 0.80 4.21
N ALA A 21 7.40 -0.04 5.11
CA ALA A 21 8.18 -0.63 6.19
C ALA A 21 9.30 -1.55 5.66
N ILE A 22 9.04 -2.35 4.62
CA ILE A 22 10.06 -3.17 3.95
C ILE A 22 11.13 -2.29 3.31
N ALA A 23 10.74 -1.25 2.57
CA ALA A 23 11.70 -0.34 1.93
C ALA A 23 12.62 0.34 2.96
N ALA A 24 12.05 0.82 4.06
CA ALA A 24 12.82 1.41 5.15
C ALA A 24 13.80 0.39 5.76
N ALA A 25 13.33 -0.84 6.00
CA ALA A 25 14.15 -1.92 6.56
C ALA A 25 15.30 -2.34 5.62
N GLU A 26 15.07 -2.33 4.30
CA GLU A 26 16.08 -2.59 3.27
C GLU A 26 17.11 -1.46 3.14
N ALA A 27 16.67 -0.21 3.30
CA ALA A 27 17.54 0.96 3.16
C ALA A 27 18.54 1.08 4.32
N ASN A 28 18.14 0.75 5.55
CA ASN A 28 19.05 0.72 6.69
C ASN A 28 18.63 -0.36 7.71
N PRO A 29 19.42 -1.45 7.86
CA PRO A 29 19.14 -2.52 8.81
C PRO A 29 19.12 -2.11 10.29
N GLU A 30 19.71 -0.97 10.65
CA GLU A 30 19.79 -0.50 12.04
C GLU A 30 18.58 0.35 12.47
N MET A 31 17.71 0.76 11.53
CA MET A 31 16.57 1.61 11.85
C MET A 31 15.46 0.84 12.56
N GLU A 32 14.96 1.37 13.67
CA GLU A 32 13.76 0.83 14.32
C GLU A 32 12.50 1.34 13.64
N ILE A 33 11.65 0.42 13.19
CA ILE A 33 10.42 0.72 12.44
C ILE A 33 9.22 0.24 13.25
N ALA A 34 8.34 1.15 13.65
CA ALA A 34 7.05 0.81 14.23
C ALA A 34 6.00 0.74 13.11
N LEU A 35 5.40 -0.43 12.88
CA LEU A 35 4.27 -0.61 11.98
C LEU A 35 2.97 -0.70 12.81
N ILE A 36 2.20 0.38 12.82
CA ILE A 36 1.01 0.54 13.66
C ILE A 36 -0.24 0.31 12.84
N SER A 37 -1.18 -0.50 13.31
CA SER A 37 -2.44 -0.74 12.60
C SER A 37 -3.59 -1.09 13.54
N LYS A 38 -4.77 -0.55 13.25
CA LYS A 38 -6.01 -0.87 13.97
C LYS A 38 -6.51 -2.30 13.73
N VAL A 39 -6.01 -2.96 12.70
CA VAL A 39 -6.34 -4.34 12.34
C VAL A 39 -5.07 -5.08 11.97
N TYR A 40 -5.09 -6.40 12.09
CA TYR A 40 -4.04 -7.25 11.52
C TYR A 40 -3.86 -6.96 10.02
N PRO A 41 -2.63 -7.03 9.48
CA PRO A 41 -2.35 -6.68 8.09
C PRO A 41 -3.26 -7.39 7.09
N MET A 42 -3.55 -8.68 7.31
CA MET A 42 -4.43 -9.51 6.46
C MET A 42 -5.90 -9.08 6.42
N ARG A 43 -6.32 -8.24 7.37
CA ARG A 43 -7.68 -7.67 7.43
C ARG A 43 -7.73 -6.26 6.84
N SER A 44 -6.65 -5.77 6.26
CA SER A 44 -6.64 -4.52 5.50
C SER A 44 -7.40 -4.69 4.17
N HIS A 45 -7.97 -3.60 3.67
CA HIS A 45 -8.82 -3.65 2.47
C HIS A 45 -8.05 -3.99 1.17
N THR A 46 -6.72 -3.93 1.19
CA THR A 46 -5.88 -4.42 0.06
C THR A 46 -6.23 -5.88 -0.28
N VAL A 47 -6.61 -6.69 0.70
CA VAL A 47 -6.99 -8.11 0.50
C VAL A 47 -8.18 -8.29 -0.46
N ALA A 48 -9.06 -7.29 -0.52
CA ALA A 48 -10.30 -7.33 -1.28
C ALA A 48 -10.11 -6.93 -2.76
N ALA A 49 -8.91 -6.57 -3.19
CA ALA A 49 -8.67 -6.25 -4.60
C ALA A 49 -8.64 -7.53 -5.45
N GLU A 50 -9.56 -7.66 -6.41
CA GLU A 50 -9.65 -8.85 -7.28
C GLU A 50 -9.03 -8.60 -8.66
N GLY A 51 -9.21 -7.39 -9.19
CA GLY A 51 -8.93 -7.00 -10.58
C GLY A 51 -7.47 -7.18 -11.00
N GLY A 52 -6.53 -6.61 -10.26
CA GLY A 52 -5.11 -6.71 -10.59
C GLY A 52 -4.31 -5.44 -10.30
N SER A 53 -3.06 -5.44 -10.74
CA SER A 53 -2.15 -4.29 -10.67
C SER A 53 -1.58 -4.01 -12.05
N ALA A 54 -1.62 -2.76 -12.52
CA ALA A 54 -1.24 -2.41 -13.88
C ALA A 54 0.25 -2.07 -13.99
N ALA A 55 0.94 -2.72 -14.93
CA ALA A 55 2.33 -2.44 -15.26
C ALA A 55 2.68 -2.92 -16.68
N VAL A 56 3.50 -2.16 -17.39
CA VAL A 56 3.86 -2.44 -18.80
C VAL A 56 4.83 -3.62 -18.88
N ILE A 57 4.48 -4.66 -19.64
CA ILE A 57 5.32 -5.87 -19.80
C ILE A 57 5.35 -6.41 -21.23
N LYS A 58 4.41 -5.99 -22.09
CA LYS A 58 4.33 -6.46 -23.47
C LYS A 58 5.21 -5.61 -24.38
N ASP A 59 5.82 -6.25 -25.37
CA ASP A 59 6.59 -5.57 -26.41
C ASP A 59 5.74 -4.59 -27.25
N GLU A 60 4.45 -4.86 -27.37
CA GLU A 60 3.48 -4.03 -28.10
C GLU A 60 2.97 -2.82 -27.29
N ASP A 61 3.32 -2.74 -26.00
CA ASP A 61 2.89 -1.66 -25.10
C ASP A 61 4.06 -0.71 -24.81
N SER A 62 3.77 0.48 -24.31
CA SER A 62 4.79 1.48 -23.99
C SER A 62 4.44 2.23 -22.71
N LEU A 63 5.48 2.79 -22.07
CA LEU A 63 5.30 3.68 -20.92
C LEU A 63 4.43 4.89 -21.30
N ASP A 64 4.63 5.45 -22.51
CA ASP A 64 3.81 6.54 -23.04
C ASP A 64 2.32 6.16 -23.13
N ASN A 65 2.00 4.94 -23.58
CA ASN A 65 0.61 4.49 -23.64
C ASN A 65 0.02 4.40 -22.22
N HIS A 66 0.79 3.92 -21.24
CA HIS A 66 0.34 3.85 -19.86
C HIS A 66 0.14 5.25 -19.26
N PHE A 67 1.10 6.15 -19.47
CA PHE A 67 1.03 7.54 -19.06
C PHE A 67 -0.21 8.24 -19.63
N ASN A 68 -0.45 8.11 -20.94
CA ASN A 68 -1.60 8.74 -21.60
C ASN A 68 -2.93 8.17 -21.11
N ASP A 69 -3.02 6.85 -20.88
CA ASP A 69 -4.23 6.23 -20.31
C ASP A 69 -4.48 6.73 -18.87
N THR A 70 -3.42 6.94 -18.07
CA THR A 70 -3.54 7.46 -16.70
C THR A 70 -3.93 8.95 -16.66
N VAL A 71 -3.25 9.80 -17.43
CA VAL A 71 -3.55 11.24 -17.49
C VAL A 71 -4.93 11.49 -18.10
N GLY A 72 -5.26 10.78 -19.18
CA GLY A 72 -6.57 10.84 -19.81
C GLY A 72 -7.69 10.34 -18.90
N GLY A 73 -7.48 9.22 -18.20
CA GLY A 73 -8.45 8.70 -17.23
C GLY A 73 -8.59 9.54 -15.95
N GLY A 74 -7.56 10.33 -15.62
CA GLY A 74 -7.57 11.29 -14.53
C GLY A 74 -8.14 12.66 -14.91
N ASP A 75 -8.72 12.82 -16.10
CA ASP A 75 -9.25 14.09 -16.63
C ASP A 75 -8.23 15.24 -16.53
N TRP A 76 -6.93 14.95 -16.72
CA TRP A 76 -5.82 15.91 -16.59
C TRP A 76 -5.67 16.58 -15.22
N LEU A 77 -6.33 16.05 -14.19
CA LEU A 77 -6.20 16.52 -12.80
C LEU A 77 -5.00 15.90 -12.07
N CYS A 78 -4.36 14.89 -12.66
CA CYS A 78 -3.18 14.26 -12.09
C CYS A 78 -1.94 15.16 -12.25
N GLU A 79 -1.07 15.14 -11.24
CA GLU A 79 0.30 15.68 -11.34
C GLU A 79 1.10 14.75 -12.27
N GLN A 80 1.54 15.27 -13.42
CA GLN A 80 2.05 14.44 -14.50
C GLN A 80 3.45 13.88 -14.21
N ASP A 81 4.28 14.60 -13.48
CA ASP A 81 5.59 14.12 -13.01
C ASP A 81 5.45 12.92 -12.04
N VAL A 82 4.43 12.94 -11.17
CA VAL A 82 4.09 11.81 -10.30
C VAL A 82 3.61 10.61 -11.12
N VAL A 83 2.81 10.85 -12.16
CA VAL A 83 2.34 9.79 -13.07
C VAL A 83 3.51 9.19 -13.86
N GLU A 84 4.42 10.01 -14.37
CA GLU A 84 5.63 9.56 -15.07
C GLU A 84 6.47 8.65 -14.17
N TYR A 85 6.79 9.09 -12.95
CA TYR A 85 7.50 8.27 -11.98
C TYR A 85 6.76 6.96 -11.68
N PHE A 86 5.43 7.00 -11.54
CA PHE A 86 4.64 5.81 -11.28
C PHE A 86 4.75 4.79 -12.43
N VAL A 87 4.55 5.19 -13.68
CA VAL A 87 4.54 4.26 -14.82
C VAL A 87 5.91 3.66 -15.09
N GLU A 88 6.99 4.43 -14.89
CA GLU A 88 8.38 3.97 -15.02
C GLU A 88 8.75 2.89 -13.98
N ASN A 89 8.23 3.01 -12.76
CA ASN A 89 8.61 2.13 -11.65
C ASN A 89 7.65 0.95 -11.47
N ALA A 90 6.41 1.01 -11.99
CA ALA A 90 5.38 0.00 -11.77
C ALA A 90 5.85 -1.42 -12.14
N THR A 91 6.48 -1.60 -13.30
CA THR A 91 6.95 -2.91 -13.77
C THR A 91 8.03 -3.48 -12.88
N ARG A 92 8.98 -2.65 -12.41
CA ARG A 92 10.03 -3.08 -11.49
C ARG A 92 9.44 -3.65 -10.20
N GLU A 93 8.45 -2.95 -9.62
CA GLU A 93 7.82 -3.42 -8.38
C GLU A 93 6.99 -4.69 -8.60
N MET A 94 6.34 -4.88 -9.75
CA MET A 94 5.61 -6.12 -10.05
C MET A 94 6.53 -7.33 -10.21
N ILE A 95 7.70 -7.13 -10.83
CA ILE A 95 8.76 -8.15 -10.91
C ILE A 95 9.31 -8.45 -9.51
N GLN A 96 9.53 -7.43 -8.68
CA GLN A 96 9.97 -7.63 -7.29
C GLN A 96 8.97 -8.48 -6.49
N MET A 97 7.67 -8.23 -6.66
CA MET A 97 6.61 -9.02 -6.04
C MET A 97 6.65 -10.48 -6.50
N GLU A 98 6.93 -10.73 -7.78
CA GLU A 98 7.14 -12.08 -8.32
C GLU A 98 8.32 -12.78 -7.64
N GLN A 99 9.46 -12.08 -7.51
CA GLN A 99 10.66 -12.61 -6.83
C GLN A 99 10.43 -12.90 -5.35
N TRP A 100 9.55 -12.14 -4.69
CA TRP A 100 9.11 -12.42 -3.33
C TRP A 100 8.11 -13.58 -3.22
N GLY A 101 7.66 -14.13 -4.36
CA GLY A 101 6.79 -15.31 -4.43
C GLY A 101 5.31 -15.01 -4.67
N CYS A 102 4.95 -13.81 -5.13
CA CYS A 102 3.58 -13.52 -5.55
C CYS A 102 3.22 -14.36 -6.79
N PRO A 103 2.18 -15.22 -6.74
CA PRO A 103 1.86 -16.16 -7.81
C PRO A 103 1.06 -15.48 -8.93
N TRP A 104 1.73 -14.65 -9.74
CA TRP A 104 1.13 -14.09 -10.95
C TRP A 104 0.67 -15.20 -11.90
N SER A 105 -0.52 -15.06 -12.46
CA SER A 105 -1.06 -15.99 -13.45
C SER A 105 -0.16 -16.03 -14.67
N ARG A 106 0.05 -17.23 -15.23
CA ARG A 106 0.98 -17.47 -16.33
C ARG A 106 0.25 -17.84 -17.61
N LYS A 107 0.90 -17.57 -18.74
CA LYS A 107 0.58 -18.19 -20.03
C LYS A 107 1.22 -19.58 -20.09
N ASP A 108 0.86 -20.37 -21.10
CA ASP A 108 1.42 -21.72 -21.30
C ASP A 108 2.94 -21.72 -21.49
N ASN A 109 3.53 -20.62 -21.97
CA ASN A 109 4.97 -20.45 -22.15
C ASN A 109 5.72 -20.04 -20.86
N GLY A 110 5.02 -19.86 -19.73
CA GLY A 110 5.60 -19.47 -18.44
C GLY A 110 5.76 -17.97 -18.22
N GLU A 111 5.47 -17.13 -19.23
CA GLU A 111 5.43 -15.68 -19.04
C GLU A 111 4.25 -15.25 -18.18
N VAL A 112 4.36 -14.07 -17.58
CA VAL A 112 3.23 -13.46 -16.87
C VAL A 112 2.10 -13.16 -17.86
N ASN A 113 0.89 -13.55 -17.45
CA ASN A 113 -0.33 -13.24 -18.16
C ASN A 113 -0.89 -11.89 -17.68
N VAL A 114 -1.36 -11.09 -18.62
CA VAL A 114 -1.98 -9.78 -18.36
C VAL A 114 -3.35 -9.75 -19.02
N ARG A 115 -4.28 -8.97 -18.44
CA ARG A 115 -5.65 -8.82 -18.96
C ARG A 115 -6.03 -7.35 -19.12
N ARG A 116 -7.09 -7.10 -19.90
CA ARG A 116 -7.71 -5.77 -19.97
C ARG A 116 -8.42 -5.44 -18.66
N PHE A 117 -8.19 -4.24 -18.15
CA PHE A 117 -8.90 -3.66 -17.01
C PHE A 117 -8.90 -2.14 -17.13
N GLY A 118 -9.93 -1.47 -16.61
CA GLY A 118 -9.94 0.00 -16.49
C GLY A 118 -9.88 0.79 -17.80
N GLY A 119 -10.41 0.25 -18.91
CA GLY A 119 -10.50 0.99 -20.18
C GLY A 119 -9.16 1.22 -20.91
N MET A 120 -8.08 0.55 -20.50
CA MET A 120 -6.77 0.69 -21.13
C MET A 120 -6.77 0.25 -22.59
N LYS A 121 -6.00 0.98 -23.41
CA LYS A 121 -5.89 0.70 -24.85
C LYS A 121 -5.24 -0.65 -25.12
N VAL A 122 -4.14 -0.92 -24.40
CA VAL A 122 -3.39 -2.18 -24.42
C VAL A 122 -3.54 -2.87 -23.07
N GLU A 123 -3.64 -4.20 -23.06
CA GLU A 123 -3.74 -4.96 -21.82
C GLU A 123 -2.41 -5.02 -21.06
N ARG A 124 -2.44 -4.57 -19.80
CA ARG A 124 -1.26 -4.48 -18.94
C ARG A 124 -1.57 -4.74 -17.47
N THR A 125 -2.73 -5.29 -17.15
CA THR A 125 -3.12 -5.59 -15.77
C THR A 125 -2.65 -6.98 -15.38
N TRP A 126 -1.67 -7.04 -14.48
CA TRP A 126 -1.16 -8.24 -13.85
C TRP A 126 -2.18 -8.75 -12.85
N PHE A 127 -2.43 -10.06 -12.85
CA PHE A 127 -3.42 -10.66 -11.98
C PHE A 127 -2.96 -12.01 -11.44
N ALA A 128 -3.48 -12.37 -10.27
CA ALA A 128 -3.33 -13.70 -9.68
C ALA A 128 -4.73 -14.29 -9.51
N ALA A 129 -5.19 -14.98 -10.56
CA ALA A 129 -6.56 -15.49 -10.69
C ALA A 129 -7.63 -14.40 -10.40
N ASP A 130 -8.48 -14.62 -9.40
CA ASP A 130 -9.53 -13.73 -8.92
C ASP A 130 -9.16 -13.04 -7.58
N LYS A 131 -7.93 -13.22 -7.08
CA LYS A 131 -7.53 -12.85 -5.71
C LYS A 131 -6.20 -12.10 -5.66
N THR A 132 -6.01 -11.18 -6.60
CA THR A 132 -4.74 -10.47 -6.76
C THR A 132 -4.28 -9.75 -5.48
N GLY A 133 -5.17 -8.97 -4.86
CA GLY A 133 -4.90 -8.23 -3.63
C GLY A 133 -4.61 -9.12 -2.44
N PHE A 134 -5.32 -10.25 -2.32
CA PHE A 134 -5.03 -11.27 -1.31
C PHE A 134 -3.61 -11.80 -1.47
N HIS A 135 -3.22 -12.20 -2.67
CA HIS A 135 -1.87 -12.73 -2.93
C HIS A 135 -0.79 -11.67 -2.70
N MET A 136 -0.96 -10.46 -3.22
CA MET A 136 0.01 -9.37 -3.02
C MET A 136 0.21 -9.04 -1.54
N LEU A 137 -0.89 -8.90 -0.79
CA LEU A 137 -0.83 -8.55 0.62
C LEU A 137 -0.16 -9.67 1.45
N HIS A 138 -0.48 -10.93 1.15
CA HIS A 138 0.16 -12.07 1.80
C HIS A 138 1.66 -12.12 1.52
N THR A 139 2.08 -11.89 0.27
CA THR A 139 3.51 -11.83 -0.10
C THR A 139 4.24 -10.70 0.63
N LEU A 140 3.64 -9.50 0.69
CA LEU A 140 4.23 -8.37 1.43
C LEU A 140 4.33 -8.67 2.93
N PHE A 141 3.27 -9.20 3.54
CA PHE A 141 3.30 -9.55 4.96
C PHE A 141 4.37 -10.60 5.27
N GLN A 142 4.42 -11.70 4.51
CA GLN A 142 5.42 -12.75 4.70
C GLN A 142 6.85 -12.23 4.49
N THR A 143 7.02 -11.30 3.55
CA THR A 143 8.31 -10.63 3.34
C THR A 143 8.68 -9.72 4.51
N SER A 144 7.72 -8.99 5.09
CA SER A 144 7.98 -8.12 6.25
C SER A 144 8.50 -8.89 7.47
N ILE A 145 8.11 -10.17 7.64
CA ILE A 145 8.58 -11.02 8.76
C ILE A 145 10.09 -11.29 8.68
N LYS A 146 10.69 -11.21 7.49
CA LYS A 146 12.15 -11.40 7.30
C LYS A 146 12.98 -10.31 7.99
N TYR A 147 12.37 -9.16 8.31
CA TYR A 147 13.06 -7.99 8.85
C TYR A 147 12.72 -7.82 10.34
N PRO A 148 13.60 -8.24 11.27
CA PRO A 148 13.34 -8.14 12.71
C PRO A 148 13.24 -6.69 13.21
N GLN A 149 13.78 -5.73 12.46
CA GLN A 149 13.67 -4.30 12.79
C GLN A 149 12.24 -3.74 12.67
N ILE A 150 11.32 -4.44 11.97
CA ILE A 150 9.92 -4.05 11.87
C ILE A 150 9.15 -4.56 13.09
N LYS A 151 8.89 -3.68 14.05
CA LYS A 151 8.07 -3.95 15.24
C LYS A 151 6.60 -3.67 14.93
N ARG A 152 5.76 -4.70 14.98
CA ARG A 152 4.32 -4.59 14.66
C ARG A 152 3.52 -4.24 15.91
N PHE A 153 2.62 -3.28 15.76
CA PHE A 153 1.63 -2.86 16.74
C PHE A 153 0.24 -3.09 16.15
N ASP A 154 -0.20 -4.36 16.18
CA ASP A 154 -1.51 -4.78 15.70
C ASP A 154 -2.60 -4.41 16.73
N GLU A 155 -3.79 -4.03 16.26
CA GLU A 155 -4.92 -3.59 17.09
C GLU A 155 -4.61 -2.32 17.92
N TYR A 156 -3.81 -1.43 17.34
CA TYR A 156 -3.57 -0.08 17.86
C TYR A 156 -4.33 0.95 17.02
N PHE A 157 -5.20 1.72 17.67
CA PHE A 157 -5.93 2.80 17.02
C PHE A 157 -5.22 4.13 17.26
N VAL A 158 -4.69 4.75 16.21
CA VAL A 158 -4.07 6.08 16.29
C VAL A 158 -5.16 7.13 16.50
N VAL A 159 -5.01 7.91 17.57
CA VAL A 159 -5.99 8.93 17.99
C VAL A 159 -5.57 10.29 17.48
N ASP A 160 -4.28 10.63 17.63
CA ASP A 160 -3.77 11.95 17.27
C ASP A 160 -2.27 11.89 16.93
N LEU A 161 -1.79 12.93 16.24
CA LEU A 161 -0.38 13.14 15.96
C LEU A 161 0.22 14.06 17.02
N LEU A 162 1.48 13.78 17.39
CA LEU A 162 2.26 14.67 18.25
C LEU A 162 2.93 15.71 17.35
N VAL A 163 2.49 16.95 17.43
CA VAL A 163 3.04 18.06 16.63
C VAL A 163 3.66 19.08 17.57
N ASP A 164 4.91 19.44 17.30
CA ASP A 164 5.64 20.48 18.01
C ASP A 164 6.31 21.41 17.00
N GLU A 165 6.15 22.72 17.16
CA GLU A 165 6.67 23.75 16.25
C GLU A 165 6.38 23.52 14.74
N GLY A 166 5.27 22.84 14.42
CA GLY A 166 4.86 22.51 13.04
C GLY A 166 5.47 21.21 12.50
N GLU A 167 6.29 20.52 13.27
CA GLU A 167 6.88 19.23 12.92
C GLU A 167 6.17 18.08 13.65
N VAL A 168 5.97 16.97 12.94
CA VAL A 168 5.40 15.75 13.53
C VAL A 168 6.50 15.00 14.27
N GLN A 169 6.39 14.92 15.59
CA GLN A 169 7.33 14.24 16.50
C GLN A 169 6.89 12.81 16.86
N GLY A 170 5.72 12.38 16.40
CA GLY A 170 5.18 11.06 16.69
C GLY A 170 3.66 11.01 16.68
N LEU A 171 3.10 10.09 17.47
CA LEU A 171 1.66 9.84 17.54
C LEU A 171 1.23 9.31 18.91
N ILE A 172 -0.07 9.43 19.18
CA ILE A 172 -0.74 8.78 20.32
C ILE A 172 -1.66 7.69 19.76
N ALA A 173 -1.54 6.48 20.30
CA ALA A 173 -2.40 5.35 19.96
C ALA A 173 -3.02 4.72 21.20
N ILE A 174 -4.18 4.10 21.03
CA ILE A 174 -4.85 3.28 22.04
C ILE A 174 -4.70 1.82 21.63
N HIS A 175 -4.22 0.98 22.54
CA HIS A 175 -4.30 -0.47 22.37
C HIS A 175 -5.76 -0.90 22.53
N MET A 176 -6.38 -1.41 21.48
CA MET A 176 -7.84 -1.59 21.41
C MET A 176 -8.37 -2.63 22.41
N ALA A 177 -7.57 -3.65 22.73
CA ALA A 177 -7.99 -4.70 23.66
C ALA A 177 -7.83 -4.30 25.13
N GLU A 178 -6.79 -3.54 25.48
CA GLU A 178 -6.47 -3.18 26.88
C GLU A 178 -6.94 -1.77 27.26
N GLY A 179 -7.22 -0.91 26.27
CA GLY A 179 -7.57 0.50 26.49
C GLY A 179 -6.39 1.37 26.91
N GLU A 180 -5.16 0.86 26.89
CA GLU A 180 -3.97 1.63 27.26
C GLU A 180 -3.60 2.66 26.18
N LEU A 181 -3.38 3.91 26.60
CA LEU A 181 -2.78 4.96 25.78
C LEU A 181 -1.25 4.84 25.74
N VAL A 182 -0.72 4.79 24.53
CA VAL A 182 0.71 4.73 24.23
C VAL A 182 1.10 5.91 23.35
N ALA A 183 2.15 6.63 23.75
CA ALA A 183 2.80 7.63 22.92
C ALA A 183 3.98 6.99 22.19
N ILE A 184 4.05 7.14 20.86
CA ILE A 184 5.16 6.64 20.03
C ILE A 184 5.84 7.85 19.42
N LYS A 185 7.04 8.17 19.90
CA LYS A 185 7.91 9.20 19.33
C LYS A 185 8.65 8.63 18.13
N ALA A 186 8.66 9.35 17.02
CA ALA A 186 9.32 8.94 15.79
C ALA A 186 9.98 10.14 15.11
N LYS A 187 11.15 9.92 14.50
CA LYS A 187 11.82 10.95 13.69
C LYS A 187 11.07 11.22 12.38
N SER A 188 10.33 10.23 11.88
CA SER A 188 9.51 10.36 10.68
C SER A 188 8.25 9.52 10.80
N VAL A 189 7.13 10.07 10.35
CA VAL A 189 5.81 9.42 10.39
C VAL A 189 5.24 9.31 8.98
N TYR A 190 4.93 8.08 8.56
CA TYR A 190 4.28 7.79 7.28
C TYR A 190 2.82 7.42 7.51
N TRP A 191 1.90 8.20 6.94
CA TRP A 191 0.46 8.06 7.15
C TRP A 191 -0.19 7.32 5.98
N GLN A 192 -0.65 6.08 6.20
CA GLN A 192 -1.21 5.18 5.20
C GLN A 192 -2.56 4.53 5.63
N PRO A 193 -3.58 5.29 6.11
CA PRO A 193 -4.87 4.72 6.46
C PRO A 193 -5.73 4.42 5.22
N VAL A 194 -6.80 3.67 5.44
CA VAL A 194 -7.83 3.45 4.40
C VAL A 194 -8.64 4.72 4.16
N ALA A 195 -9.04 4.96 2.91
CA ALA A 195 -9.91 6.08 2.53
C ALA A 195 -11.28 6.03 3.22
N ARG A 196 -11.88 7.20 3.49
CA ARG A 196 -13.21 7.34 4.13
C ARG A 196 -14.36 7.01 3.16
N VAL A 197 -14.45 5.76 2.72
CA VAL A 197 -15.57 5.31 1.85
C VAL A 197 -16.84 5.02 2.68
N ALA A 198 -16.70 4.67 3.96
CA ALA A 198 -17.82 4.40 4.86
C ALA A 198 -18.70 5.63 5.18
N CYS A 199 -18.29 6.84 4.76
CA CYS A 199 -19.04 8.07 4.96
C CYS A 199 -19.97 8.43 3.78
N ILE A 200 -20.01 7.61 2.72
CA ILE A 200 -20.96 7.79 1.61
C ILE A 200 -22.36 7.42 2.12
N THR A 201 -23.12 8.43 2.53
CA THR A 201 -24.54 8.28 2.82
C THR A 201 -25.29 8.11 1.50
N PRO A 202 -26.28 7.21 1.41
CA PRO A 202 -27.12 7.12 0.22
C PRO A 202 -27.82 8.47 0.01
N ILE A 203 -27.68 9.06 -1.17
CA ILE A 203 -28.50 10.20 -1.59
C ILE A 203 -29.95 9.69 -1.60
N PRO A 204 -30.88 10.26 -0.83
CA PRO A 204 -32.29 9.88 -0.92
C PRO A 204 -32.74 10.15 -2.34
N THR A 205 -33.15 9.10 -3.06
CA THR A 205 -33.83 9.27 -4.34
C THR A 205 -35.15 9.99 -4.06
N ALA A 206 -35.18 11.30 -4.30
CA ALA A 206 -36.40 12.07 -4.35
C ALA A 206 -37.21 11.59 -5.56
N VAL A 207 -38.14 10.67 -5.29
CA VAL A 207 -39.21 10.36 -6.23
C VAL A 207 -40.24 11.47 -6.07
N SER A 208 -40.27 12.40 -7.03
CA SER A 208 -41.34 13.38 -7.23
C SER A 208 -42.51 12.75 -7.97
#